data_AF-A0A535Z9Z9-F1
#
_entry.id   AF-A0A535Z9Z9-F1
#
_cell.length_a   1.000
_cell.length_b   1.000
_cell.length_c   1.000
_cell.angle_alpha   90.00
_cell.angle_beta   90.00
_cell.angle_gamma   90.00
#
_symmetry.space_group_name_H-M   'P 1'
#
loop_
_entity.id
_entity.type
_entity.pdbx_description
1 polymer ?
#
loop_
_entity_poly.entity_id
_entity_poly.type
_entity_poly.pdbx_seq_one_letter_code
_entity_poly.pdbx_strand_id
1 'polypeptide(L)'
;MPGLVNAHDHMYQWATRGYVPDGTLFQWLRALYPVWARIDADSVRVAARAAMAKLLLCGCTLSTDHHYVFPHGRPGLFEALVEV
;
A
#
# COMPACT_ATOMS: atom_id res chain seq x y z
N MET A 1 -5.98 5.95 26.27
CA MET A 1 -6.69 6.51 25.10
C MET A 1 -7.27 5.36 24.29
N PRO A 2 -8.44 5.52 23.62
CA PRO A 2 -8.92 4.53 22.64
C PRO A 2 -7.96 4.46 21.45
N GLY A 3 -7.96 3.32 20.74
CA GLY A 3 -7.13 3.15 19.55
C GLY A 3 -7.59 4.03 18.39
N LEU A 4 -6.65 4.53 17.60
CA LEU A 4 -6.93 5.40 16.45
C LEU A 4 -7.55 4.59 15.30
N VAL A 5 -8.32 5.30 14.47
CA VAL A 5 -8.92 4.78 13.24
C VAL A 5 -8.26 5.46 12.05
N ASN A 6 -7.59 4.69 11.21
CA ASN A 6 -7.09 5.15 9.92
C ASN A 6 -8.13 4.85 8.84
N ALA A 7 -8.87 5.87 8.41
CA ALA A 7 -9.99 5.70 7.49
C ALA A 7 -9.59 5.60 6.00
N HIS A 8 -8.30 5.69 5.66
CA HIS A 8 -7.79 5.62 4.30
C HIS A 8 -6.31 5.21 4.26
N ASP A 9 -5.95 4.30 3.37
CA ASP A 9 -4.55 3.96 3.06
C ASP A 9 -4.43 3.49 1.59
N HIS A 10 -3.19 3.40 1.10
CA HIS A 10 -2.81 2.66 -0.09
C HIS A 10 -1.61 1.78 0.26
N MET A 11 -1.88 0.69 0.97
CA MET A 11 -0.86 -0.09 1.67
C MET A 11 0.26 -0.60 0.75
N TYR A 12 -0.05 -0.98 -0.50
CA TYR A 12 0.97 -1.41 -1.46
C TYR A 12 2.01 -0.33 -1.81
N GLN A 13 1.67 0.96 -1.65
CA GLN A 13 2.58 2.08 -1.93
C GLN A 13 3.71 2.18 -0.89
N TRP A 14 3.59 1.49 0.26
CA TRP A 14 4.67 1.40 1.24
C TRP A 14 5.98 0.85 0.65
N ALA A 15 5.90 -0.04 -0.34
CA ALA A 15 7.08 -0.58 -1.03
C ALA A 15 7.84 0.46 -1.87
N THR A 16 7.21 1.59 -2.21
CA THR A 16 7.77 2.61 -3.13
C THR A 16 7.98 3.98 -2.47
N ARG A 17 8.01 4.04 -1.14
CA ARG A 17 8.23 5.30 -0.42
C ARG A 17 9.58 5.91 -0.79
N GLY A 18 9.59 7.21 -1.11
CA GLY A 18 10.80 7.95 -1.49
C GLY A 18 11.24 7.77 -2.95
N TYR A 19 10.52 6.98 -3.76
CA TYR A 19 10.89 6.74 -5.17
C TYR A 19 10.78 7.99 -6.05
N VAL A 20 9.77 8.83 -5.78
CA VAL A 20 9.57 10.13 -6.43
C VAL A 20 9.34 11.16 -5.31
N PRO A 21 10.40 11.82 -4.82
CA PRO A 21 10.31 12.69 -3.65
C PRO A 21 9.62 14.03 -3.94
N ASP A 22 9.66 14.50 -5.19
CA ASP A 22 9.17 15.82 -5.58
C ASP A 22 8.42 15.79 -6.91
N GLY A 23 7.58 16.81 -7.12
CA GLY A 23 6.80 17.01 -8.35
C GLY A 23 5.30 17.09 -8.10
N THR A 24 4.55 17.27 -9.18
CA THR A 24 3.09 17.27 -9.15
C THR A 24 2.53 15.86 -9.05
N LEU A 25 1.27 15.73 -8.61
CA LEU A 25 0.55 14.45 -8.55
C LEU A 25 0.63 13.67 -9.87
N PHE A 26 0.43 14.31 -11.02
CA PHE A 26 0.46 13.63 -12.31
C PHE A 26 1.88 13.25 -12.77
N GLN A 27 2.92 13.93 -12.28
CA GLN A 27 4.30 13.48 -12.50
C GLN A 27 4.59 12.23 -11.66
N TRP A 28 4.19 12.25 -10.38
CA TRP A 28 4.30 11.12 -9.47
C TRP A 28 3.53 9.88 -9.98
N LEU A 29 2.27 10.05 -10.41
CA LEU A 29 1.46 8.96 -10.98
C LEU A 29 2.09 8.38 -12.24
N ARG A 30 2.51 9.23 -13.20
CA ARG A 30 3.15 8.76 -14.44
C ARG A 30 4.44 7.98 -14.18
N ALA A 31 5.20 8.38 -13.17
CA ALA A 31 6.43 7.70 -12.77
C ALA A 31 6.17 6.37 -12.06
N LEU A 32 5.13 6.27 -11.22
CA LEU A 32 4.89 5.09 -10.39
C LEU A 32 3.96 4.04 -10.99
N TYR A 33 3.03 4.39 -11.88
CA TYR A 33 2.20 3.39 -12.54
C TYR A 33 3.00 2.28 -13.24
N PRO A 34 4.12 2.56 -13.96
CA PRO A 34 4.98 1.52 -14.50
C PRO A 34 5.62 0.61 -13.45
N VAL A 35 5.90 1.14 -12.25
CA VAL A 35 6.42 0.35 -11.12
C VAL A 35 5.31 -0.52 -10.54
N TRP A 36 4.15 0.06 -10.25
CA TRP A 36 3.02 -0.67 -9.68
C TRP A 36 2.40 -1.68 -10.63
N ALA A 37 2.56 -1.51 -11.95
CA ALA A 37 2.20 -2.54 -12.94
C ALA A 37 2.98 -3.85 -12.78
N ARG A 38 4.04 -3.86 -11.94
CA ARG A 38 4.88 -5.04 -11.68
C ARG A 38 4.67 -5.66 -10.30
N ILE A 39 3.78 -5.12 -9.47
CA ILE A 39 3.51 -5.68 -8.14
C ILE A 39 2.94 -7.10 -8.27
N ASP A 40 3.25 -7.93 -7.29
CA ASP A 40 2.68 -9.26 -7.08
C ASP A 40 2.23 -9.43 -5.63
N ALA A 41 1.59 -10.57 -5.37
CA ALA A 41 1.14 -10.97 -4.06
C ALA A 41 2.22 -10.84 -2.97
N ASP A 42 3.48 -11.14 -3.27
CA ASP A 42 4.54 -11.09 -2.26
C ASP A 42 4.92 -9.65 -1.91
N SER A 43 5.09 -8.79 -2.93
CA SER A 43 5.31 -7.36 -2.71
C SER A 43 4.15 -6.69 -1.97
N VAL A 44 2.90 -7.04 -2.27
CA VAL A 44 1.71 -6.52 -1.57
C VAL A 44 1.69 -6.96 -0.11
N ARG A 45 1.92 -8.24 0.16
CA ARG A 45 1.95 -8.78 1.53
C ARG A 45 2.99 -8.07 2.39
N VAL A 46 4.20 -7.92 1.89
CA VAL A 46 5.29 -7.25 2.62
C VAL A 46 4.98 -5.78 2.85
N ALA A 47 4.46 -5.08 1.84
CA ALA A 47 4.09 -3.67 1.96
C ALA A 47 2.95 -3.45 2.97
N ALA A 48 1.91 -4.30 2.92
CA ALA A 48 0.79 -4.26 3.86
C ALA A 48 1.25 -4.51 5.30
N ARG A 49 2.14 -5.49 5.55
CA ARG A 49 2.73 -5.70 6.89
C ARG A 49 3.48 -4.48 7.38
N ALA A 50 4.29 -3.86 6.52
CA ALA A 50 5.03 -2.66 6.88
C ALA A 50 4.09 -1.49 7.23
N ALA A 51 3.04 -1.29 6.43
CA ALA A 51 2.01 -0.28 6.67
C ALA A 51 1.30 -0.49 8.01
N MET A 52 0.77 -1.70 8.23
CA MET A 52 0.04 -2.03 9.46
C MET A 52 0.93 -2.00 10.70
N ALA A 53 2.17 -2.49 10.61
CA ALA A 53 3.12 -2.40 11.71
C ALA A 53 3.38 -0.94 12.09
N LYS A 54 3.51 -0.04 11.11
CA LYS A 54 3.66 1.39 11.39
C LYS A 54 2.41 1.98 12.06
N LEU A 55 1.22 1.63 11.58
CA LEU A 55 -0.05 2.06 12.17
C LEU A 55 -0.16 1.62 13.64
N LEU A 56 0.14 0.35 13.93
CA LEU A 56 0.13 -0.20 15.28
C LEU A 56 1.12 0.52 16.21
N LEU A 57 2.35 0.77 15.74
CA LEU A 57 3.36 1.53 16.50
C LEU A 57 2.93 2.98 16.80
N CYS A 58 2.00 3.52 16.02
CA CYS A 58 1.44 4.85 16.22
C CYS A 58 0.09 4.84 16.97
N GLY A 59 -0.34 3.68 17.50
CA GLY A 59 -1.58 3.55 18.29
C GLY A 59 -2.86 3.43 17.46
N CYS A 60 -2.76 3.19 16.15
CA CYS A 60 -3.89 2.88 15.29
C CYS A 60 -4.25 1.40 15.39
N THR A 61 -5.53 1.12 15.67
CA THR A 61 -6.04 -0.25 15.90
C THR A 61 -7.11 -0.66 14.89
N LEU A 62 -7.56 0.25 14.02
CA LEU A 62 -8.46 -0.04 12.92
C LEU A 62 -7.99 0.73 11.67
N SER A 63 -7.90 0.06 10.53
CA SER A 63 -7.58 0.70 9.25
C SER A 63 -8.49 0.22 8.13
N THR A 64 -8.58 1.01 7.07
CA THR A 64 -9.03 0.60 5.74
C THR A 64 -7.86 0.66 4.75
N ASP A 65 -7.98 -0.01 3.62
CA ASP A 65 -7.06 0.12 2.48
C ASP A 65 -7.85 0.35 1.19
N HIS A 66 -7.36 1.26 0.35
CA HIS A 66 -7.90 1.52 -0.97
C HIS A 66 -6.96 0.92 -2.02
N HIS A 67 -7.06 -0.40 -2.19
CA HIS A 67 -6.29 -1.15 -3.17
C HIS A 67 -6.99 -1.13 -4.54
N TYR A 68 -6.50 -0.29 -5.46
CA TYR A 68 -7.14 -0.10 -6.78
C TYR A 68 -6.28 -0.58 -7.96
N VAL A 69 -5.06 -1.07 -7.72
CA VAL A 69 -4.14 -1.53 -8.77
C VAL A 69 -4.10 -3.06 -8.77
N PHE A 70 -4.65 -3.67 -9.81
CA PHE A 70 -4.61 -5.11 -10.05
C PHE A 70 -3.97 -5.38 -11.42
N PRO A 71 -2.63 -5.53 -11.50
CA PRO A 71 -1.99 -5.76 -12.79
C PRO A 71 -2.46 -7.06 -13.44
N HIS A 72 -2.65 -7.02 -14.76
CA HIS A 72 -3.08 -8.17 -15.53
C HIS A 72 -2.11 -9.35 -15.37
N GLY A 73 -2.65 -10.55 -15.16
CA GLY A 73 -1.85 -11.77 -15.00
C GLY A 73 -1.12 -11.89 -13.64
N ARG A 74 -1.48 -11.07 -12.64
CA ARG A 74 -0.94 -11.15 -11.27
C ARG A 74 -2.04 -11.59 -10.30
N PRO A 75 -2.25 -12.91 -10.11
CA PRO A 75 -3.25 -13.41 -9.17
C PRO A 75 -2.78 -13.24 -7.71
N GLY A 76 -3.69 -13.40 -6.76
CA GLY A 76 -3.35 -13.51 -5.33
C GLY A 76 -3.18 -12.18 -4.60
N LEU A 77 -3.38 -11.03 -5.26
CA LEU A 77 -3.15 -9.70 -4.68
C LEU A 77 -4.14 -9.37 -3.55
N PHE A 78 -5.40 -9.79 -3.70
CA PHE A 78 -6.43 -9.54 -2.69
C PHE A 78 -6.23 -10.41 -1.45
N GLU A 79 -5.96 -11.70 -1.66
CA GLU A 79 -5.61 -12.67 -0.62
C GLU A 79 -4.39 -12.19 0.17
N ALA A 80 -3.36 -11.75 -0.55
CA ALA A 80 -2.16 -11.17 0.02
C ALA A 80 -2.37 -9.87 0.81
N LEU A 81 -3.53 -9.22 0.71
CA LEU A 81 -3.90 -8.03 1.50
C LEU A 81 -4.73 -8.39 2.73
N VAL A 82 -5.59 -9.40 2.64
CA VAL A 82 -6.51 -9.78 3.74
C VAL A 82 -5.94 -10.81 4.71
N GLU A 83 -4.98 -11.64 4.28
CA GLU A 83 -4.32 -12.67 5.10
C GLU A 83 -3.13 -12.14 5.92
N VAL A 84 -2.96 -10.82 5.97
CA VAL A 84 -1.70 -10.17 6.36
C VAL A 84 -1.47 -10.11 7.85
#